data_AF-A0A395XJN6-F1
#
_entry.id   AF-A0A395XJN6-F1
#
_cell.length_a   1.000
_cell.length_b   1.000
_cell.length_c   1.000
_cell.angle_alpha   90.00
_cell.angle_beta   90.00
_cell.angle_gamma   90.00
#
_symmetry.space_group_name_H-M   'P 1'
#
loop_
_entity.id
_entity.type
_entity.pdbx_description
1 polymer ?
#
loop_
_entity_poly.entity_id
_entity_poly.type
_entity_poly.pdbx_seq_one_letter_code
_entity_poly.pdbx_strand_id
1 'polypeptide(L)'
;MIKVKNVQDAWETLKRIYPTSVFEEDEKGTFICTDCLTPVAYVINLNSRLEVNLNNGLTYNIWIEDSEKAFQKFITAIVGVISETKIFSDVTINEVKEVVYHNVIGFTYEALSDGRAGVVIHLLNNETASFHANSIAYIKTE
;
A
#
# COMPACT_ATOMS: atom_id res chain seq x y z
N MET A 1 5.42 17.30 21.55
CA MET A 1 5.22 16.16 20.63
C MET A 1 3.96 16.46 19.82
N ILE A 2 4.06 16.48 18.49
CA ILE A 2 2.92 16.77 17.61
C ILE A 2 2.35 15.45 17.13
N LYS A 3 1.02 15.30 17.22
CA LYS A 3 0.28 14.12 16.74
C LYS A 3 -0.87 14.58 15.85
N VAL A 4 -1.12 13.86 14.77
CA VAL A 4 -2.14 14.15 13.76
C VAL A 4 -2.79 12.84 13.28
N LYS A 5 -3.93 12.93 12.60
CA LYS A 5 -4.70 11.72 12.24
C LYS A 5 -4.13 10.98 11.04
N ASN A 6 -3.65 11.69 10.03
CA ASN A 6 -3.22 11.11 8.76
C ASN A 6 -2.04 11.88 8.14
N VAL A 7 -1.52 11.39 7.01
CA VAL A 7 -0.38 11.99 6.29
C VAL A 7 -0.69 13.41 5.80
N GLN A 8 -1.92 13.67 5.33
CA GLN A 8 -2.33 15.00 4.87
C GLN A 8 -2.28 16.02 6.02
N ASP A 9 -2.84 15.69 7.17
CA ASP A 9 -2.79 16.54 8.37
C ASP A 9 -1.34 16.78 8.83
N ALA A 10 -0.44 15.80 8.64
CA ALA A 10 0.97 15.93 8.97
C ALA A 10 1.66 16.98 8.09
N TRP A 11 1.41 16.93 6.78
CA TRP A 11 1.91 17.92 5.83
C TRP A 11 1.30 19.31 6.04
N GLU A 12 0.01 19.39 6.34
CA GLU A 12 -0.63 20.67 6.69
C GLU A 12 -0.07 21.27 7.97
N THR A 13 0.23 20.43 8.96
CA THR A 13 0.88 20.87 10.20
C THR A 13 2.30 21.37 9.92
N LEU A 14 3.07 20.68 9.08
CA LEU A 14 4.39 21.15 8.65
C LEU A 14 4.30 22.49 7.93
N LYS A 15 3.38 22.65 6.98
CA LYS A 15 3.14 23.92 6.27
C LYS A 15 2.66 25.03 7.21
N ARG A 16 1.94 24.72 8.29
CA ARG A 16 1.58 25.72 9.30
C ARG A 16 2.79 26.22 10.10
N ILE A 17 3.75 25.33 10.37
CA ILE A 17 5.00 25.67 11.07
C ILE A 17 5.95 26.43 10.14
N TYR A 18 6.02 26.02 8.86
CA TYR A 18 6.89 26.62 7.85
C TYR A 18 6.09 26.99 6.58
N PRO A 19 5.30 28.07 6.63
CA PRO A 19 4.34 28.41 5.58
C PRO A 19 4.97 28.88 4.27
N THR A 20 6.22 29.34 4.30
CA THR A 20 6.97 29.78 3.13
C THR A 20 7.84 28.68 2.54
N SER A 21 7.87 27.49 3.14
CA SER A 21 8.75 26.41 2.70
C SER A 21 8.18 25.65 1.51
N VAL A 22 9.00 25.47 0.48
CA VAL A 22 8.70 24.63 -0.68
C VAL A 22 9.53 23.35 -0.61
N PHE A 23 8.88 22.20 -0.78
CA PHE A 23 9.51 20.88 -0.71
C PHE A 23 9.37 20.15 -2.05
N GLU A 24 10.45 19.52 -2.50
CA GLU A 24 10.47 18.64 -3.68
C GLU A 24 10.89 17.23 -3.26
N GLU A 25 10.22 16.22 -3.80
CA GLU A 25 10.51 14.81 -3.53
C GLU A 25 11.63 14.31 -4.43
N ASP A 26 12.64 13.67 -3.84
CA ASP A 26 13.70 12.99 -4.56
C ASP A 26 13.34 11.55 -4.93
N GLU A 27 14.21 10.87 -5.69
CA GLU A 27 14.00 9.47 -6.13
C GLU A 27 13.90 8.46 -4.97
N LYS A 28 14.24 8.86 -3.74
CA LYS A 28 14.23 8.02 -2.53
C LYS A 28 13.03 8.32 -1.63
N GLY A 29 12.13 9.21 -2.04
CA GLY A 29 10.98 9.65 -1.23
C GLY A 29 11.36 10.61 -0.11
N THR A 30 12.53 11.26 -0.21
CA THR A 30 12.96 12.33 0.70
C THR A 30 12.51 13.67 0.14
N PHE A 31 11.87 14.48 0.97
CA PHE A 31 11.39 15.80 0.60
C PHE A 31 12.44 16.84 0.98
N ILE A 32 13.21 17.29 0.00
CA ILE A 32 14.26 18.30 0.17
C ILE A 32 13.60 19.66 0.11
N CYS A 33 13.95 20.56 1.04
CA CYS A 33 13.45 21.92 0.94
C CYS A 33 14.23 22.70 -0.11
N THR A 34 13.55 23.21 -1.14
CA THR A 34 14.15 23.94 -2.25
C THR A 34 14.06 25.46 -2.09
N ASP A 35 13.06 25.93 -1.33
CA ASP A 35 12.92 27.33 -0.95
C ASP A 35 12.51 27.43 0.53
N CYS A 36 13.50 27.30 1.42
CA CYS A 36 13.32 27.44 2.86
C CYS A 36 14.09 28.64 3.39
N LEU A 37 13.37 29.65 3.87
CA LEU A 37 13.87 30.51 4.94
C LEU A 37 13.97 29.64 6.19
N THR A 38 15.16 29.06 6.42
CA THR A 38 15.64 28.34 7.62
C THR A 38 14.59 28.07 8.73
N PRO A 39 14.46 26.83 9.24
CA PRO A 39 15.59 25.94 9.50
C PRO A 39 15.45 24.53 8.92
N VAL A 40 14.42 24.20 8.13
CA VAL A 40 14.25 22.82 7.62
C VAL A 40 15.25 22.53 6.51
N ALA A 41 15.95 21.41 6.64
CA ALA A 41 16.84 20.86 5.62
C ALA A 41 16.06 19.93 4.69
N TYR A 42 15.48 18.88 5.28
CA TYR A 42 14.71 17.86 4.56
C TYR A 42 13.70 17.20 5.48
N VAL A 43 12.69 16.58 4.87
CA VAL A 43 11.65 15.82 5.56
C VAL A 43 11.61 14.41 4.99
N ILE A 44 11.53 13.42 5.86
CA ILE A 44 11.32 12.02 5.46
C ILE A 44 9.91 11.63 5.87
N ASN A 45 9.12 11.14 4.90
CA ASN A 45 7.85 10.51 5.21
C ASN A 45 8.09 9.03 5.54
N LEU A 46 7.96 8.67 6.82
CA LEU A 46 8.15 7.30 7.32
C LEU A 46 6.83 6.56 7.53
N ASN A 47 5.72 7.04 6.95
CA ASN A 47 4.34 6.56 7.05
C ASN A 47 3.72 6.65 8.45
N SER A 48 4.49 6.38 9.50
CA SER A 48 4.10 6.53 10.89
C SER A 48 4.34 7.94 11.44
N ARG A 49 5.15 8.72 10.74
CA ARG A 49 5.50 10.10 11.08
C ARG A 49 6.10 10.82 9.88
N LEU A 50 6.01 12.14 9.88
CA LEU A 50 6.95 12.97 9.16
C LEU A 50 8.13 13.28 10.09
N GLU A 51 9.33 12.89 9.67
CA GLU A 51 10.58 13.20 10.35
C GLU A 51 11.18 14.46 9.74
N VAL A 52 11.18 15.54 10.50
CA VAL A 52 11.61 16.87 10.05
C VAL A 52 13.03 17.11 10.54
N ASN A 53 13.97 17.17 9.61
CA ASN A 53 15.38 17.36 9.89
C ASN A 53 15.78 18.81 9.62
N LEU A 54 16.37 19.45 10.61
CA LEU A 54 16.75 20.86 10.57
C LEU A 54 18.23 21.02 10.22
N ASN A 55 18.59 22.16 9.63
CA ASN A 55 19.96 22.53 9.25
C ASN A 55 20.93 22.59 10.45
N ASN A 56 20.42 22.69 11.67
CA ASN A 56 21.22 22.67 12.90
C ASN A 56 21.43 21.26 13.48
N GLY A 57 21.04 20.21 12.75
CA GLY A 57 21.16 18.81 13.17
C GLY A 57 20.11 18.35 14.18
N LEU A 58 19.12 19.19 14.52
CA LEU A 58 17.97 18.76 15.31
C LEU A 58 16.93 18.09 14.43
N THR A 59 16.27 17.08 14.99
CA THR A 59 15.17 16.36 14.35
C THR A 59 13.96 16.39 15.25
N TYR A 60 12.78 16.61 14.67
CA TYR A 60 11.52 16.42 15.37
C TYR A 60 10.51 15.67 14.51
N ASN A 61 9.52 15.09 15.17
CA ASN A 61 8.54 14.21 14.54
C ASN A 61 7.13 14.78 14.64
N ILE A 62 6.40 14.71 13.53
CA ILE A 62 4.93 14.84 13.49
C ILE A 62 4.38 13.43 13.36
N TRP A 63 3.87 12.88 14.46
CA TRP A 63 3.40 11.50 14.53
C TRP A 63 2.00 11.35 13.97
N ILE A 64 1.77 10.28 13.21
CA ILE A 64 0.48 9.96 12.61
C ILE A 64 -0.17 8.87 13.47
N GLU A 65 -1.28 9.21 14.12
CA GLU A 65 -1.95 8.33 15.09
C GLU A 65 -2.53 7.07 14.43
N ASP A 66 -3.12 7.20 13.24
CA ASP A 66 -3.57 6.06 12.44
C ASP A 66 -2.44 5.49 11.55
N SER A 67 -1.19 5.47 12.01
CA SER A 67 -0.05 4.96 11.22
C SER A 67 -0.22 3.54 10.69
N GLU A 68 -1.01 2.69 11.34
CA GLU A 68 -1.39 1.35 10.83
C GLU A 68 -2.33 1.41 9.61
N LYS A 69 -3.04 2.52 9.40
CA LYS A 69 -3.95 2.76 8.26
C LYS A 69 -3.38 3.75 7.24
N ALA A 70 -2.34 4.50 7.60
CA ALA A 70 -1.89 5.66 6.85
C ALA A 70 -1.23 5.32 5.50
N PHE A 71 -0.75 4.09 5.30
CA PHE A 71 -0.28 3.59 4.00
C PHE A 71 -0.32 2.05 3.95
N GLN A 72 -1.49 1.45 4.17
CA GLN A 72 -1.70 0.19 3.44
C GLN A 72 -1.77 0.59 1.97
N LYS A 73 -0.69 0.32 1.21
CA LYS A 73 -0.72 0.50 -0.24
C LYS A 73 -1.70 -0.54 -0.77
N PHE A 74 -2.95 -0.11 -0.88
CA PHE A 74 -4.01 -0.88 -1.47
C PHE A 74 -3.72 -1.01 -2.95
N ILE A 75 -3.60 -2.25 -3.40
CA ILE A 75 -3.43 -2.55 -4.82
C ILE A 75 -4.74 -3.07 -5.39
N THR A 76 -4.90 -2.95 -6.70
CA THR A 76 -5.89 -3.75 -7.41
C THR A 76 -5.22 -5.04 -7.85
N ALA A 77 -5.82 -6.19 -7.52
CA ALA A 77 -5.35 -7.50 -7.95
C ALA A 77 -6.31 -8.09 -8.98
N ILE A 78 -5.76 -8.56 -10.10
CA ILE A 78 -6.49 -9.31 -11.11
C ILE A 78 -6.02 -10.74 -11.06
N VAL A 79 -6.92 -11.66 -10.74
CA VAL A 79 -6.65 -13.10 -10.60
C VAL A 79 -7.25 -13.82 -11.79
N GLY A 80 -6.38 -14.39 -12.63
CA GLY A 80 -6.80 -15.28 -13.71
C GLY A 80 -7.07 -16.67 -13.15
N VAL A 81 -8.33 -17.07 -13.08
CA VAL A 81 -8.78 -18.38 -12.57
C VAL A 81 -9.04 -19.32 -13.74
N ILE A 82 -8.49 -20.53 -13.69
CA ILE A 82 -8.73 -21.59 -14.66
C ILE A 82 -10.14 -22.12 -14.46
N SER A 83 -10.97 -21.98 -15.49
CA SER A 83 -12.34 -22.49 -15.55
C SER A 83 -12.41 -23.56 -16.64
N GLU A 84 -12.80 -24.76 -16.25
CA GLU A 84 -13.11 -25.81 -17.21
C GLU A 84 -14.49 -25.55 -17.82
N THR A 85 -14.53 -25.35 -19.14
CA THR A 85 -15.78 -25.22 -19.89
C THR A 85 -15.95 -26.46 -20.77
N LYS A 86 -17.05 -27.19 -20.56
CA LYS A 86 -17.42 -28.35 -21.38
C LYS A 86 -18.19 -27.86 -22.60
N ILE A 87 -17.63 -28.05 -23.79
CA ILE A 87 -18.26 -27.60 -25.05
C ILE A 87 -19.04 -28.76 -25.70
N PHE A 88 -18.45 -29.95 -25.72
CA PHE A 88 -19.07 -31.18 -26.24
C PHE A 88 -19.00 -32.30 -25.19
N SER A 89 -19.68 -33.43 -25.45
CA SER A 89 -19.73 -34.59 -24.53
C SER A 89 -18.35 -35.01 -24.01
N ASP A 90 -17.32 -34.87 -24.85
CA ASP A 90 -15.98 -35.40 -24.59
C ASP A 90 -14.87 -34.34 -24.75
N VAL A 91 -15.22 -33.07 -24.94
CA VAL A 91 -14.25 -31.97 -25.10
C VAL A 91 -14.44 -30.93 -24.01
N THR A 92 -13.44 -30.87 -23.14
CA THR A 92 -13.26 -29.80 -22.14
C THR A 92 -12.17 -28.86 -22.64
N ILE A 93 -12.43 -27.56 -22.58
CA ILE A 93 -11.41 -26.54 -22.76
C ILE A 93 -11.15 -25.83 -21.43
N ASN A 94 -9.90 -25.44 -21.22
CA ASN A 94 -9.51 -24.59 -20.11
C ASN A 94 -9.58 -23.15 -20.58
N GLU A 95 -10.48 -22.39 -19.98
CA GLU A 95 -10.57 -20.95 -20.16
C GLU A 95 -9.99 -20.25 -18.93
N VAL A 96 -9.46 -19.05 -19.10
CA VAL A 96 -9.05 -18.20 -17.96
C VAL A 96 -10.11 -17.13 -17.76
N LYS A 97 -10.71 -17.08 -16.57
CA LYS A 97 -11.64 -16.04 -16.15
C LYS A 97 -10.95 -15.11 -15.17
N GLU A 98 -10.96 -13.81 -15.45
CA GLU A 98 -10.36 -12.81 -14.58
C GLU A 98 -11.36 -12.40 -13.49
N VAL A 99 -10.89 -12.39 -12.23
CA VAL A 99 -11.60 -11.86 -11.08
C VAL A 99 -10.81 -10.68 -10.53
N VAL A 100 -11.45 -9.53 -10.39
CA VAL A 100 -10.82 -8.28 -9.95
C VAL A 100 -11.12 -8.02 -8.49
N TYR A 101 -10.08 -7.74 -7.72
CA TYR A 101 -10.14 -7.39 -6.31
C TYR A 101 -9.53 -6.01 -6.09
N HIS A 102 -10.29 -5.12 -5.45
CA HIS A 102 -9.80 -3.80 -5.03
C HIS A 102 -9.48 -3.82 -3.53
N ASN A 103 -8.70 -2.84 -3.07
CA ASN A 103 -8.33 -2.70 -1.66
C ASN A 103 -7.57 -3.93 -1.10
N VAL A 104 -6.73 -4.55 -1.92
CA VAL A 104 -5.91 -5.69 -1.51
C VAL A 104 -4.74 -5.20 -0.68
N ILE A 105 -4.59 -5.79 0.50
CA ILE A 105 -3.49 -5.56 1.45
C ILE A 105 -2.29 -6.44 1.08
N GLY A 106 -2.53 -7.66 0.61
CA GLY A 106 -1.49 -8.59 0.21
C GLY A 106 -2.00 -10.00 -0.04
N PHE A 107 -1.06 -10.93 -0.20
CA PHE A 107 -1.34 -12.34 -0.49
C PHE A 107 -0.53 -13.24 0.43
N THR A 108 -1.11 -14.35 0.86
CA THR A 108 -0.38 -15.45 1.51
C THR A 108 -0.52 -16.73 0.72
N TYR A 109 0.50 -17.58 0.82
CA TYR A 109 0.45 -18.95 0.35
C TYR A 109 0.31 -19.86 1.57
N GLU A 110 -0.82 -20.57 1.67
CA GLU A 110 -1.15 -21.38 2.85
C GLU A 110 -2.03 -22.57 2.48
N ALA A 111 -2.14 -23.55 3.38
CA ALA A 111 -3.07 -24.65 3.21
C ALA A 111 -4.51 -24.17 3.49
N LEU A 112 -5.44 -24.47 2.58
CA LEU A 112 -6.85 -24.17 2.76
C LEU A 112 -7.51 -25.17 3.73
N SER A 113 -8.79 -24.96 4.04
CA SER A 113 -9.55 -25.79 5.00
C SER A 113 -9.63 -27.27 4.64
N ASP A 114 -9.41 -27.62 3.37
CA ASP A 114 -9.34 -28.99 2.86
C ASP A 114 -7.91 -29.57 2.82
N GLY A 115 -6.93 -28.84 3.34
CA GLY A 115 -5.52 -29.24 3.42
C GLY A 115 -4.73 -29.06 2.13
N ARG A 116 -5.35 -28.60 1.03
CA ARG A 116 -4.64 -28.34 -0.23
C ARG A 116 -4.03 -26.95 -0.23
N ALA A 117 -2.92 -26.80 -0.96
CA ALA A 117 -2.27 -25.50 -1.13
C ALA A 117 -3.20 -24.50 -1.82
N GLY A 118 -3.25 -23.28 -1.29
CA GLY A 118 -4.00 -22.18 -1.83
C GLY A 118 -3.28 -20.84 -1.72
N VAL A 119 -3.82 -19.87 -2.44
CA VAL A 119 -3.46 -18.47 -2.32
C VAL A 119 -4.63 -17.76 -1.66
N VAL A 120 -4.34 -16.99 -0.61
CA VAL A 120 -5.32 -16.17 0.11
C VAL A 120 -5.01 -14.70 -0.15
N ILE A 121 -6.02 -13.99 -0.66
CA ILE A 121 -6.00 -12.56 -0.92
C ILE A 121 -6.58 -11.89 0.32
N HIS A 122 -5.79 -11.01 0.94
CA HIS A 122 -6.20 -10.25 2.12
C HIS A 122 -6.69 -8.89 1.68
N LEU A 123 -7.94 -8.56 2.02
CA LEU A 123 -8.62 -7.33 1.67
C LEU A 123 -8.77 -6.45 2.92
N LEU A 124 -9.14 -5.18 2.71
CA LEU A 124 -9.57 -4.30 3.80
C LEU A 124 -10.67 -4.95 4.65
N ASN A 125 -10.75 -4.57 5.94
CA ASN A 125 -11.74 -5.04 6.90
C ASN A 125 -11.64 -6.55 7.25
N ASN A 126 -10.46 -7.15 7.11
CA ASN A 126 -10.21 -8.58 7.34
C ASN A 126 -11.05 -9.51 6.43
N GLU A 127 -11.51 -9.00 5.29
CA GLU A 127 -12.11 -9.84 4.26
C GLU A 127 -11.03 -10.64 3.56
N THR A 128 -11.36 -11.86 3.14
CA THR A 128 -10.44 -12.73 2.39
C THR A 128 -11.14 -13.39 1.23
N ALA A 129 -10.38 -13.61 0.16
CA ALA A 129 -10.74 -14.50 -0.93
C ALA A 129 -9.67 -15.58 -1.07
N SER A 130 -10.06 -16.83 -1.30
CA SER A 130 -9.12 -17.94 -1.39
C SER A 130 -9.35 -18.76 -2.64
N PHE A 131 -8.25 -19.23 -3.22
CA PHE A 131 -8.24 -20.05 -4.42
C PHE A 131 -7.26 -21.19 -4.22
N HIS A 132 -7.60 -22.38 -4.71
CA HIS A 132 -6.60 -23.45 -4.80
C HIS A 132 -5.49 -23.02 -5.76
N ALA A 133 -4.24 -23.33 -5.40
CA ALA A 133 -3.08 -22.91 -6.17
C ALA A 133 -3.10 -23.46 -7.61
N ASN A 134 -3.68 -24.64 -7.82
CA ASN A 134 -3.84 -25.25 -9.14
C ASN A 134 -4.99 -24.66 -9.98
N SER A 135 -5.82 -23.80 -9.39
CA SER A 135 -6.91 -23.10 -10.09
C SER A 135 -6.50 -21.71 -10.56
N ILE A 136 -5.28 -21.23 -10.25
CA ILE A 136 -4.80 -19.92 -10.66
C ILE A 136 -3.87 -20.06 -11.87
N ALA A 137 -4.17 -19.34 -12.94
CA ALA A 137 -3.27 -19.17 -14.08
C ALA A 137 -2.23 -18.07 -13.81
N TYR A 138 -2.65 -16.93 -13.26
CA TYR A 138 -1.77 -15.82 -12.91
C TYR A 138 -2.42 -14.84 -11.91
N ILE A 139 -1.60 -13.98 -11.31
CA ILE A 139 -2.03 -12.81 -10.54
C ILE A 139 -1.28 -11.58 -11.07
N LYS A 140 -2.00 -10.50 -11.38
CA LYS A 140 -1.44 -9.19 -11.75
C LYS A 140 -1.82 -8.16 -10.69
N THR A 141 -0.93 -7.22 -10.41
CA THR A 141 -1.15 -6.17 -9.41
C THR A 141 -0.92 -4.80 -10.04
N GLU A 142 -1.82 -3.86 -9.76
CA GLU A 142 -1.75 -2.44 -10.18
C GLU A 142 -1.60 -1.52 -8.96
#